data_AF-A0AAV3GHC6-F1
#
_entry.id   AF-A0AAV3GHC6-F1
#
_cell.length_a   1.000
_cell.length_b   1.000
_cell.length_c   1.000
_cell.angle_alpha   90.00
_cell.angle_beta   90.00
_cell.angle_gamma   90.00
#
_symmetry.space_group_name_H-M   'P 1'
#
loop_
_entity.id
_entity.type
_entity.pdbx_description
1 polymer ?
#
loop_
_entity_poly.entity_id
_entity_poly.type
_entity_poly.pdbx_seq_one_letter_code
_entity_poly.pdbx_strand_id
1 'polypeptide(L)'
;MGYLAYSRARGILWIQTRRQDMQIENDIEKYLIRQIKRTGALCYKFTSPGTRGVPDRIILYQGNVFFVELKRPGGKPRKDQLKIIEKFKEQLIPVFV
;
A
#
# COMPACT_ATOMS: atom_id res chain seq x y z
N MET A 1 -30.00 -17.84 -17.96
CA MET A 1 -30.39 -17.32 -19.29
C MET A 1 -29.37 -16.28 -19.69
N GLY A 2 -28.47 -16.63 -20.61
CA GLY A 2 -27.39 -15.76 -21.03
C GLY A 2 -27.83 -14.73 -22.05
N TYR A 3 -26.98 -13.73 -22.29
CA TYR A 3 -26.78 -13.16 -23.62
C TYR A 3 -25.31 -12.75 -23.76
N LEU A 4 -24.65 -13.33 -24.76
CA LEU A 4 -23.41 -12.85 -25.35
C LEU A 4 -23.75 -11.62 -26.22
N ALA A 5 -22.98 -10.55 -26.10
CA ALA A 5 -22.83 -9.58 -27.18
C ALA A 5 -21.38 -9.08 -27.20
N TYR A 6 -20.63 -9.52 -28.19
CA TYR A 6 -19.31 -9.03 -28.54
C TYR A 6 -19.49 -7.97 -29.64
N SER A 7 -19.10 -6.71 -29.39
CA SER A 7 -18.92 -5.74 -30.47
C SER A 7 -17.73 -4.81 -30.21
N ARG A 8 -16.81 -4.81 -31.18
CA ARG A 8 -15.68 -3.89 -31.34
C ARG A 8 -16.17 -2.45 -31.49
N ALA A 9 -15.88 -1.57 -30.54
CA ALA A 9 -15.60 -0.16 -30.79
C ALA A 9 -15.15 0.54 -29.49
N ARG A 10 -13.98 1.19 -29.56
CA ARG A 10 -13.48 2.25 -28.68
C ARG A 10 -13.20 1.85 -27.22
N GLY A 11 -11.90 1.84 -26.90
CA GLY A 11 -11.43 1.81 -25.52
C GLY A 11 -11.98 3.00 -24.72
N ILE A 12 -12.03 2.81 -23.40
CA ILE A 12 -12.75 3.60 -22.38
C ILE A 12 -14.12 2.98 -22.05
N LEU A 13 -14.10 1.88 -21.27
CA LEU A 13 -15.03 1.64 -20.15
C LEU A 13 -14.50 0.50 -19.26
N TRP A 14 -13.43 0.75 -18.50
CA TRP A 14 -13.06 -0.13 -17.38
C TRP A 14 -13.72 0.40 -16.10
N ILE A 15 -15.04 0.34 -16.03
CA ILE A 15 -15.78 0.69 -14.82
C ILE A 15 -16.31 -0.60 -14.18
N GLN A 16 -15.87 -0.79 -12.93
CA GLN A 16 -16.46 -1.61 -11.86
C GLN A 16 -16.46 -3.13 -12.04
N THR A 17 -15.40 -3.77 -11.54
CA THR A 17 -15.42 -4.65 -10.33
C THR A 17 -14.02 -5.24 -10.15
N ARG A 18 -13.07 -4.49 -9.54
CA ARG A 18 -11.92 -5.18 -8.94
C ARG A 18 -12.46 -5.87 -7.68
N ARG A 19 -12.60 -7.19 -7.70
CA ARG A 19 -12.73 -7.96 -6.47
C ARG A 19 -11.58 -7.53 -5.55
N GLN A 20 -11.89 -6.94 -4.39
CA GLN A 20 -10.86 -6.52 -3.41
C GLN A 20 -9.90 -7.69 -3.11
N ASP A 21 -10.40 -8.92 -3.18
CA ASP A 21 -9.66 -10.18 -2.94
C ASP A 21 -8.55 -10.48 -3.96
N MET A 22 -8.52 -9.81 -5.12
CA MET A 22 -7.55 -10.07 -6.19
C MET A 22 -6.44 -9.01 -6.28
N GLN A 23 -6.47 -7.97 -5.44
CA GLN A 23 -5.40 -6.98 -5.39
C GLN A 23 -4.17 -7.55 -4.65
N ILE A 24 -3.04 -7.59 -5.35
CA ILE A 24 -1.75 -7.89 -4.74
C ILE A 24 -1.18 -6.65 -4.05
N GLU A 25 -0.29 -6.88 -3.08
CA GLU A 25 0.35 -5.83 -2.28
C GLU A 25 1.05 -4.76 -3.14
N ASN A 26 1.71 -5.16 -4.22
CA ASN A 26 2.37 -4.25 -5.17
C ASN A 26 1.39 -3.29 -5.89
N ASP A 27 0.15 -3.72 -6.15
CA ASP A 27 -0.86 -2.86 -6.76
C ASP A 27 -1.31 -1.76 -5.80
N ILE A 28 -1.44 -2.10 -4.52
CA ILE A 28 -1.79 -1.18 -3.43
C ILE A 28 -0.65 -0.21 -3.20
N GLU A 29 0.59 -0.70 -3.19
CA GLU A 29 1.79 0.12 -3.11
C GLU A 29 1.83 1.18 -4.24
N LYS A 30 1.67 0.74 -5.49
CA LYS A 30 1.64 1.64 -6.65
C LYS A 30 0.51 2.66 -6.56
N TYR A 31 -0.65 2.25 -6.06
CA TYR A 31 -1.77 3.16 -5.83
C TYR A 31 -1.44 4.20 -4.76
N LEU A 32 -0.92 3.77 -3.60
CA LEU A 32 -0.51 4.65 -2.51
C LEU A 32 0.49 5.69 -3.00
N ILE A 33 1.60 5.27 -3.63
CA ILE A 33 2.63 6.19 -4.13
C ILE A 33 2.03 7.22 -5.08
N ARG A 34 1.12 6.81 -5.96
CA ARG A 34 0.46 7.71 -6.90
C ARG A 34 -0.40 8.76 -6.17
N GLN A 35 -1.16 8.37 -5.15
CA GLN A 35 -1.98 9.32 -4.40
C GLN A 35 -1.12 10.27 -3.57
N ILE A 36 -0.12 9.75 -2.85
CA ILE A 36 0.78 10.56 -2.02
C ILE A 36 1.56 11.57 -2.88
N LYS A 37 2.03 11.19 -4.07
CA LYS A 37 2.68 12.14 -4.99
C LYS A 37 1.76 13.28 -5.42
N ARG A 38 0.46 13.04 -5.56
CA ARG A 38 -0.52 14.09 -5.95
C ARG A 38 -0.75 15.12 -4.86
N THR A 39 -0.47 14.79 -3.60
CA THR A 39 -0.56 15.75 -2.49
C THR A 39 0.70 16.60 -2.34
N GLY A 40 1.76 16.32 -3.10
CA GLY A 40 3.07 16.96 -2.94
C GLY A 40 3.92 16.38 -1.81
N ALA A 41 3.45 15.31 -1.15
CA ALA A 41 4.21 14.59 -0.14
C ALA A 41 5.32 13.73 -0.76
N LEU A 42 6.39 13.53 -0.01
CA LEU A 42 7.49 12.63 -0.38
C LEU A 42 7.17 11.21 0.09
N CYS A 43 7.39 10.21 -0.76
CA CYS A 43 7.15 8.80 -0.42
C CYS A 43 8.35 7.94 -0.83
N TYR A 44 9.13 7.50 0.15
CA TYR A 44 10.33 6.70 -0.07
C TYR A 44 10.10 5.24 0.34
N LYS A 45 10.79 4.32 -0.34
CA LYS A 45 10.95 2.96 0.16
C LYS A 45 11.83 3.02 1.39
N PHE A 46 11.41 2.37 2.48
CA PHE A 46 12.23 2.28 3.68
C PHE A 46 12.98 0.95 3.71
N THR A 47 14.30 1.06 3.80
CA THR A 47 15.20 -0.07 3.93
C THR A 47 16.22 0.24 5.00
N SER A 48 16.44 -0.70 5.92
CA SER A 48 17.45 -0.58 6.97
C SER A 48 18.44 -1.74 6.86
N PRO A 49 19.68 -1.49 6.41
CA PRO A 49 20.72 -2.51 6.41
C PRO A 49 20.88 -3.12 7.80
N GLY A 50 20.87 -4.45 7.89
CA GLY A 50 20.96 -5.18 9.16
C GLY A 50 19.65 -5.35 9.93
N THR A 51 18.57 -4.66 9.55
CA THR A 51 17.25 -4.79 10.21
C THR A 51 16.19 -5.23 9.23
N ARG A 52 15.69 -6.46 9.38
CA ARG A 52 14.54 -6.98 8.62
C ARG A 52 13.22 -6.57 9.27
N GLY A 53 12.18 -6.42 8.46
CA GLY A 53 10.82 -6.16 8.93
C GLY A 53 10.50 -4.70 9.25
N VAL A 54 11.34 -3.75 8.83
CA VAL A 54 10.95 -2.33 8.87
C VAL A 54 9.72 -2.08 7.97
N PRO A 55 8.88 -1.07 8.28
CA PRO A 55 7.75 -0.70 7.43
C PRO A 55 8.17 -0.44 5.98
N ASP A 56 7.32 -0.74 5.01
CA ASP A 56 7.67 -0.66 3.59
C ASP A 56 7.97 0.76 3.10
N ARG A 57 7.28 1.76 3.65
CA ARG A 57 7.32 3.16 3.17
C ARG A 57 7.48 4.16 4.32
N ILE A 58 8.23 5.23 4.03
CA ILE A 58 8.26 6.48 4.81
C ILE A 58 7.65 7.58 3.96
N ILE A 59 6.69 8.30 4.53
CA ILE A 59 6.03 9.44 3.91
C ILE A 59 6.37 10.71 4.71
N LEU A 60 6.82 11.75 4.01
CA LEU A 60 7.13 13.07 4.60
C LEU A 60 6.17 14.10 4.04
N TYR A 61 5.45 14.81 4.93
CA TYR A 61 4.51 15.84 4.52
C TYR A 61 4.32 16.91 5.59
N GLN A 62 4.59 18.17 5.23
CA GLN A 62 4.38 19.33 6.11
C GLN A 62 4.98 19.17 7.52
N GLY A 63 6.23 18.70 7.60
CA GLY A 63 6.92 18.46 8.89
C GLY A 63 6.55 17.15 9.59
N ASN A 64 5.60 16.38 9.07
CA ASN A 64 5.20 15.09 9.62
C ASN A 64 5.89 13.93 8.91
N VAL A 65 6.12 12.84 9.66
CA VAL A 65 6.69 11.58 9.19
C VAL A 65 5.68 10.47 9.46
N PHE A 66 5.33 9.70 8.42
CA PHE A 66 4.44 8.55 8.53
C PHE A 66 5.16 7.29 8.07
N PHE A 67 5.02 6.22 8.84
CA PHE A 67 5.54 4.90 8.50
C PHE A 67 4.39 4.00 8.07
N VAL A 68 4.51 3.38 6.91
CA VAL A 68 3.45 2.55 6.32
C VAL A 68 3.99 1.18 5.98
N GLU A 69 3.37 0.16 6.56
CA GLU A 69 3.47 -1.24 6.18
C GLU A 69 2.31 -1.54 5.23
N LEU A 70 2.57 -2.23 4.12
CA LEU A 70 1.59 -2.47 3.08
C LEU A 70 1.20 -3.95 3.07
N LYS A 71 -0.10 -4.23 3.18
CA LYS A 71 -0.63 -5.59 2.97
C LYS A 71 -1.66 -5.61 1.84
N ARG A 72 -1.75 -6.74 1.14
CA ARG A 72 -2.96 -7.07 0.38
C ARG A 72 -4.19 -7.12 1.29
N PRO A 73 -5.43 -6.94 0.80
CA PRO A 73 -6.63 -7.10 1.61
C PRO A 73 -6.66 -8.48 2.28
N GLY A 74 -6.95 -8.52 3.58
CA GLY A 74 -6.89 -9.73 4.40
C GLY A 74 -5.47 -10.26 4.71
N GLY A 75 -4.42 -9.63 4.16
CA GLY A 75 -3.04 -9.91 4.48
C GLY A 75 -2.68 -9.44 5.88
N LYS A 76 -1.80 -10.18 6.56
CA LYS A 76 -1.28 -9.84 7.88
C LYS A 76 0.23 -9.62 7.81
N PRO A 77 0.80 -8.69 8.60
CA PRO A 77 2.24 -8.55 8.71
C PRO A 77 2.89 -9.86 9.18
N ARG A 78 4.11 -10.11 8.71
CA ARG A 78 4.91 -11.26 9.15
C ARG A 78 5.40 -11.06 10.59
N LYS A 79 5.87 -12.13 11.22
CA LYS A 79 6.35 -12.10 12.62
C LYS A 79 7.49 -11.10 12.84
N ASP A 80 8.40 -10.94 11.88
CA ASP A 80 9.49 -9.96 11.94
C ASP A 80 8.97 -8.52 11.86
N GLN A 81 7.99 -8.26 10.98
CA GLN A 81 7.34 -6.95 10.85
C GLN A 81 6.56 -6.57 12.11
N LEU A 82 5.79 -7.50 12.69
CA LEU A 82 5.07 -7.26 13.94
C LEU A 82 6.00 -6.82 15.07
N LYS A 83 7.15 -7.47 15.23
CA LYS A 83 8.15 -7.11 16.24
C LYS A 83 8.70 -5.70 16.03
N ILE A 84 8.96 -5.29 14.79
CA ILE A 84 9.43 -3.93 14.52
C ILE A 84 8.31 -2.90 14.73
N ILE A 85 7.09 -3.20 14.30
CA ILE A 85 5.92 -2.34 14.54
C ILE A 85 5.70 -2.13 16.04
N GLU A 86 5.85 -3.18 16.85
CA GLU A 86 5.75 -3.09 18.30
C GLU A 86 6.84 -2.16 18.88
N LYS A 87 8.09 -2.30 18.45
CA LYS A 87 9.17 -1.36 18.83
C LYS A 87 8.88 0.08 18.44
N PHE A 88 8.27 0.33 17.28
CA PHE A 88 7.86 1.70 16.89
C PHE A 88 6.79 2.23 17.83
N LYS A 89 5.79 1.40 18.17
CA LYS A 89 4.73 1.77 19.12
C LYS A 89 5.26 2.04 20.52
N GLU A 90 6.27 1.30 20.99
CA GLU A 90 6.96 1.57 22.26
C GLU A 90 7.61 2.97 22.28
N GLN A 91 8.06 3.46 21.12
CA GLN A 91 8.56 4.83 20.95
C GLN A 91 7.46 5.85 20.69
N LEU A 92 6.18 5.47 20.85
CA LEU A 92 5.00 6.28 20.54
C LEU A 92 4.90 6.69 19.07
N ILE A 93 5.51 5.93 18.18
CA ILE A 93 5.49 6.17 16.74
C ILE A 93 4.44 5.24 16.10
N PRO A 94 3.39 5.79 15.47
CA PRO A 94 2.41 4.97 14.77
C PRO A 94 2.99 4.39 13.48
N VAL A 95 2.66 3.13 13.21
CA VAL A 95 2.83 2.48 11.90
C VAL A 95 1.45 2.14 11.36
N PHE A 96 1.15 2.62 10.16
CA PHE A 96 -0.10 2.34 9.45
C PHE A 96 0.07 1.03 8.65
N VAL A 97 -0.92 0.14 8.72
CA VAL A 97 -0.93 -1.18 8.06
C VAL A 97 -2.13 -1.30 7.14
#